data_AF-A0A6A0ASC3-F1
#
_entry.id   AF-A0A6A0ASC3-F1
#
_cell.length_a   1.000
_cell.length_b   1.000
_cell.length_c   1.000
_cell.angle_alpha   90.00
_cell.angle_beta   90.00
_cell.angle_gamma   90.00
#
_symmetry.space_group_name_H-M   'P 1'
#
loop_
_entity.id
_entity.type
_entity.pdbx_description
1 polymer ?
#
loop_
_entity_poly.entity_id
_entity_poly.type
_entity_poly.pdbx_seq_one_letter_code
_entity_poly.pdbx_strand_id
1 'polypeptide(L)'
;MSGSHDWALLDDPQVQRVIHVVARKFGTEYGLALERDDARQEAALIVAEKAGEAREMLAAGPGLLHRWLCQQIRNAWLTDLRHQSRHLSYEVALNGAARGLL
;
A
#
# COMPACT_ATOMS: atom_id res chain seq x y z
N MET A 1 5.61 2.65 -19.36
CA MET A 1 6.45 1.45 -19.13
C MET A 1 5.53 0.42 -18.51
N SER A 2 5.27 -0.71 -19.18
CA SER A 2 4.44 -1.77 -18.61
C SER A 2 5.24 -2.36 -17.45
N GLY A 3 4.88 -2.03 -16.21
CA GLY A 3 5.49 -2.60 -15.03
C GLY A 3 5.17 -4.09 -15.02
N SER A 4 6.13 -4.93 -15.43
CA SER A 4 5.97 -6.38 -15.40
C SER A 4 5.83 -6.81 -13.95
N HIS A 5 4.60 -7.10 -13.53
CA HIS A 5 4.35 -7.67 -12.21
C HIS A 5 4.91 -9.09 -12.20
N ASP A 6 5.80 -9.38 -11.26
CA ASP A 6 6.40 -10.69 -11.11
C ASP A 6 5.71 -11.44 -9.96
N TRP A 7 4.63 -12.13 -10.33
CA TRP A 7 3.77 -12.86 -9.41
C TRP A 7 4.45 -14.10 -8.82
N ALA A 8 5.51 -14.62 -9.44
CA ALA A 8 6.16 -15.85 -8.99
C ALA A 8 6.81 -15.69 -7.61
N LEU A 9 7.19 -14.47 -7.22
CA LEU A 9 7.72 -14.22 -5.87
C LEU A 9 6.69 -14.48 -4.76
N LEU A 10 5.40 -14.40 -5.08
CA LEU A 10 4.33 -14.72 -4.13
C LEU A 10 4.20 -16.21 -3.84
N ASP A 11 4.81 -17.09 -4.64
CA ASP A 11 4.84 -18.53 -4.37
C ASP A 11 5.83 -18.88 -3.24
N ASP A 12 6.72 -17.95 -2.86
CA ASP A 12 7.64 -18.14 -1.74
C ASP A 12 6.87 -18.12 -0.39
N PRO A 13 6.89 -19.21 0.40
CA PRO A 13 6.18 -19.28 1.68
C PRO A 13 6.65 -18.24 2.71
N GLN A 14 7.90 -17.80 2.65
CA GLN A 14 8.43 -16.75 3.53
C GLN A 14 7.86 -15.39 3.16
N VAL A 15 7.73 -15.09 1.86
CA VAL A 15 7.05 -13.89 1.37
C VAL A 15 5.59 -13.87 1.82
N GLN A 16 4.87 -14.98 1.63
CA GLN A 16 3.47 -15.11 2.10
C GLN A 16 3.33 -14.90 3.60
N ARG A 17 4.24 -15.47 4.41
CA ARG A 17 4.23 -15.25 5.86
C ARG A 17 4.42 -13.79 6.22
N VAL A 18 5.36 -13.09 5.58
CA VAL A 18 5.58 -11.66 5.81
C VAL A 18 4.35 -10.85 5.42
N ILE A 19 3.74 -11.12 4.26
CA ILE A 19 2.49 -10.48 3.82
C ILE A 19 1.38 -10.63 4.87
N HIS A 20 1.15 -11.84 5.40
CA HIS A 20 0.12 -12.07 6.41
C HIS A 20 0.40 -11.33 7.73
N VAL A 21 1.66 -11.25 8.15
CA VAL A 21 2.06 -10.52 9.37
C VAL A 21 1.83 -9.02 9.18
N VAL A 22 2.23 -8.47 8.03
CA VAL A 22 2.01 -7.05 7.69
C VAL A 22 0.51 -6.74 7.60
N ALA A 23 -0.26 -7.57 6.91
CA ALA A 23 -1.71 -7.39 6.79
C ALA A 23 -2.41 -7.41 8.16
N ARG A 24 -2.04 -8.33 9.04
CA ARG A 24 -2.57 -8.39 10.42
C ARG A 24 -2.22 -7.13 11.20
N LYS A 25 -0.99 -6.61 11.06
CA LYS A 25 -0.55 -5.38 11.71
C LYS A 25 -1.41 -4.21 11.25
N PHE A 26 -1.53 -4.00 9.94
CA PHE A 26 -2.29 -2.86 9.40
C PHE A 26 -3.78 -2.97 9.67
N GLY A 27 -4.38 -4.16 9.58
CA GLY A 27 -5.78 -4.36 9.96
C GLY A 27 -6.04 -4.10 11.45
N THR A 28 -5.04 -4.26 12.33
CA THR A 28 -5.15 -3.90 13.74
C THR A 28 -4.94 -2.40 13.98
N GLU A 29 -3.88 -1.83 13.42
CA GLU A 29 -3.47 -0.43 13.66
C GLU A 29 -4.34 0.60 12.90
N TYR A 30 -4.86 0.21 11.74
CA TYR A 30 -5.59 1.07 10.81
C TYR A 30 -6.97 0.49 10.44
N GLY A 31 -7.53 -0.44 11.22
CA GLY A 31 -8.73 -1.20 10.84
C GLY A 31 -9.99 -0.39 10.52
N LEU A 32 -10.06 0.89 10.88
CA LEU A 32 -11.15 1.80 10.47
C LEU A 32 -10.95 2.38 9.05
N ALA A 33 -9.75 2.25 8.49
CA ALA A 33 -9.34 2.89 7.25
C ALA A 33 -8.71 1.92 6.23
N LEU A 34 -8.18 0.78 6.67
CA LEU A 34 -7.65 -0.27 5.81
C LEU A 34 -7.98 -1.63 6.43
N GLU A 35 -8.87 -2.37 5.78
CA GLU A 35 -9.23 -3.71 6.23
C GLU A 35 -8.05 -4.68 6.06
N ARG A 36 -8.05 -5.75 6.85
CA ARG A 36 -6.96 -6.74 6.82
C ARG A 36 -6.79 -7.38 5.44
N ASP A 37 -7.89 -7.69 4.77
CA ASP A 37 -7.85 -8.36 3.47
C ASP A 37 -7.36 -7.41 2.37
N ASP A 38 -7.77 -6.13 2.43
CA ASP A 38 -7.23 -5.07 1.57
C ASP A 38 -5.73 -4.87 1.81
N ALA A 39 -5.30 -4.81 3.08
CA ALA A 39 -3.88 -4.73 3.43
C ALA A 39 -3.08 -5.94 2.91
N ARG A 40 -3.70 -7.13 2.85
CA ARG A 40 -3.09 -8.34 2.30
C ARG A 40 -2.94 -8.25 0.78
N GLN A 41 -3.97 -7.77 0.09
CA GLN A 41 -3.95 -7.59 -1.36
C GLN A 41 -2.92 -6.53 -1.75
N GLU A 42 -2.96 -5.37 -1.11
CA GLU A 42 -2.01 -4.27 -1.34
C GLU A 42 -0.56 -4.70 -1.11
N ALA A 43 -0.31 -5.43 -0.01
CA ALA A 43 1.00 -6.01 0.26
C ALA A 43 1.48 -6.95 -0.86
N ALA A 44 0.58 -7.77 -1.42
CA ALA A 44 0.91 -8.68 -2.53
C ALA A 44 1.18 -7.93 -3.84
N LEU A 45 0.39 -6.89 -4.13
CA LEU A 45 0.58 -6.02 -5.30
C LEU A 45 1.95 -5.35 -5.26
N ILE A 46 2.31 -4.72 -4.14
CA ILE A 46 3.60 -4.06 -3.96
C ILE A 46 4.77 -5.03 -4.17
N VAL A 47 4.66 -6.26 -3.64
CA VAL A 47 5.69 -7.29 -3.81
C VAL A 47 5.82 -7.71 -5.28
N ALA A 48 4.71 -7.87 -6.00
CA ALA A 48 4.72 -8.24 -7.41
C ALA A 48 5.23 -7.10 -8.31
N GLU A 49 4.83 -5.86 -8.03
CA GLU A 49 5.28 -4.66 -8.76
C GLU A 49 6.76 -4.37 -8.55
N LYS A 50 7.26 -4.56 -7.32
CA LYS A 50 8.64 -4.24 -6.91
C LYS A 50 9.44 -5.49 -6.59
N ALA A 51 9.25 -6.55 -7.38
CA ALA A 51 9.82 -7.87 -7.07
C ALA A 51 11.36 -7.88 -6.97
N GLY A 52 12.07 -7.02 -7.71
CA GLY A 52 13.53 -6.86 -7.57
C GLY A 52 13.93 -6.42 -6.15
N GLU A 53 13.36 -5.31 -5.68
CA GLU A 53 13.60 -4.81 -4.31
C GLU A 53 13.13 -5.81 -3.25
N ALA A 54 11.96 -6.43 -3.45
CA ALA A 54 11.43 -7.41 -2.51
C ALA A 54 12.36 -8.63 -2.36
N ARG A 55 12.97 -9.09 -3.46
CA ARG A 55 14.00 -10.15 -3.44
C ARG A 55 15.24 -9.72 -2.67
N GLU A 56 15.75 -8.51 -2.91
CA GLU A 56 16.91 -7.98 -2.20
C GLU A 56 16.65 -7.89 -0.69
N MET A 57 15.48 -7.38 -0.30
CA MET A 57 15.09 -7.28 1.11
C MET A 57 14.93 -8.67 1.73
N LEU A 58 14.33 -9.62 1.01
CA LEU A 58 14.19 -11.00 1.47
C LEU A 58 15.54 -11.69 1.65
N ALA A 59 16.48 -11.50 0.70
CA ALA A 59 17.83 -12.04 0.76
C ALA A 59 18.62 -11.49 1.95
N ALA A 60 18.38 -10.22 2.33
CA ALA A 60 18.93 -9.61 3.54
C ALA A 60 18.20 -10.05 4.83
N GLY A 61 17.01 -10.62 4.72
CA GLY A 61 16.28 -11.31 5.79
C GLY A 61 14.79 -10.93 5.88
N PRO A 62 13.94 -11.81 6.43
CA PRO A 62 12.48 -11.60 6.48
C PRO A 62 12.08 -10.36 7.30
N GLY A 63 12.87 -9.99 8.31
CA GLY A 63 12.63 -8.77 9.10
C GLY A 63 12.81 -7.49 8.28
N LEU A 64 13.75 -7.48 7.33
CA LEU A 64 13.95 -6.36 6.42
C LEU A 64 12.83 -6.28 5.38
N LEU A 65 12.41 -7.41 4.81
CA LEU A 65 11.23 -7.45 3.94
C LEU A 65 9.99 -6.92 4.67
N HIS A 66 9.75 -7.35 5.91
CA HIS A 66 8.64 -6.86 6.73
C HIS A 66 8.70 -5.34 6.93
N ARG A 67 9.87 -4.81 7.32
CA ARG A 67 10.05 -3.36 7.55
C ARG A 67 9.85 -2.56 6.26
N TRP A 68 10.45 -3.00 5.16
CA TRP A 68 10.32 -2.36 3.85
C TRP A 68 8.85 -2.36 3.41
N LEU A 69 8.16 -3.50 3.50
CA LEU A 69 6.77 -3.62 3.06
C LEU A 69 5.83 -2.74 3.89
N CYS A 70 6.03 -2.67 5.21
CA CYS A 70 5.30 -1.71 6.06
C CYS A 70 5.48 -0.26 5.60
N GLN A 71 6.69 0.10 5.17
CA GLN A 71 6.96 1.46 4.69
C GLN A 71 6.29 1.72 3.33
N GLN A 72 6.28 0.74 2.42
CA GLN A 72 5.62 0.86 1.12
C GLN A 72 4.11 1.06 1.28
N ILE A 73 3.43 0.23 2.08
CA ILE A 73 1.98 0.37 2.33
C ILE A 73 1.67 1.72 2.95
N ARG A 74 2.46 2.17 3.93
CA ARG A 74 2.28 3.50 4.52
C ARG A 74 2.46 4.62 3.50
N ASN A 75 3.43 4.51 2.60
CA ASN A 75 3.66 5.50 1.55
C ASN A 75 2.52 5.54 0.54
N ALA A 76 2.04 4.37 0.10
CA ALA A 76 0.89 4.26 -0.81
C ALA A 76 -0.34 4.91 -0.18
N TRP A 77 -0.64 4.55 1.07
CA TRP A 77 -1.80 5.10 1.77
C TRP A 77 -1.70 6.60 2.07
N LEU A 78 -0.53 7.10 2.48
CA LEU A 78 -0.32 8.54 2.64
C LEU A 78 -0.46 9.30 1.31
N THR A 79 -0.12 8.65 0.20
CA THR A 79 -0.29 9.21 -1.14
C THR A 79 -1.78 9.27 -1.50
N ASP A 80 -2.52 8.18 -1.27
CA ASP A 80 -3.96 8.13 -1.53
C ASP A 80 -4.75 9.10 -0.67
N LEU A 81 -4.45 9.20 0.62
CA LEU A 81 -5.06 10.21 1.50
C LEU A 81 -4.79 11.64 1.02
N ARG A 82 -3.57 11.93 0.54
CA ARG A 82 -3.24 13.23 -0.03
C ARG A 82 -4.04 13.49 -1.31
N HIS A 83 -4.22 12.48 -2.16
CA HIS A 83 -5.05 12.59 -3.35
C HIS A 83 -6.52 12.87 -2.98
N GLN A 84 -7.10 12.08 -2.07
CA GLN A 84 -8.48 12.29 -1.58
C GLN A 84 -8.68 13.67 -0.94
N SER A 85 -7.73 14.15 -0.14
CA SER A 85 -7.78 15.48 0.48
C SER A 85 -7.77 16.60 -0.56
N ARG A 86 -7.04 16.43 -1.68
CA ARG A 86 -7.04 17.40 -2.79
C ARG A 86 -8.35 17.36 -3.58
N HIS A 87 -8.97 16.19 -3.75
CA HIS A 87 -10.28 16.08 -4.38
C HIS A 87 -11.39 16.79 -3.58
N LEU A 88 -11.37 16.69 -2.24
CA LEU A 88 -12.27 17.48 -1.38
C LEU A 88 -12.11 18.98 -1.61
N SER A 89 -10.89 19.48 -1.82
CA SER A 89 -10.68 20.91 -2.13
C SER A 89 -11.22 21.33 -3.49
N TYR A 90 -11.21 20.43 -4.49
CA TYR A 90 -11.76 20.72 -5.82
C TYR A 90 -13.29 20.78 -5.79
N GLU A 91 -13.96 19.80 -5.17
CA GLU A 91 -15.44 19.81 -5.06
C GLU A 91 -15.94 20.93 -4.14
N VAL A 92 -15.22 21.27 -3.08
CA VAL A 92 -15.53 22.43 -2.23
C VAL A 92 -15.29 23.74 -3.00
N ALA A 93 -14.22 23.85 -3.79
CA ALA A 93 -13.98 25.02 -4.63
C ALA A 93 -15.04 25.15 -5.74
N LEU A 94 -15.45 24.04 -6.36
CA LEU A 94 -16.49 24.01 -7.39
C LEU A 94 -17.87 24.32 -6.81
N ASN A 95 -18.20 23.78 -5.63
CA ASN A 95 -19.42 24.12 -4.91
C ASN A 95 -19.42 25.57 -4.39
N GLY A 96 -18.26 26.09 -3.97
CA GLY A 96 -18.08 27.49 -3.59
C GLY A 96 -18.32 28.43 -4.78
N ALA A 97 -17.75 28.11 -5.94
CA ALA A 97 -17.98 28.83 -7.19
C ALA A 97 -19.44 28.72 -7.67
N ALA A 98 -20.05 27.52 -7.59
CA ALA A 98 -21.45 27.29 -7.99
C ALA A 98 -22.47 27.97 -7.06
N ARG A 99 -22.11 28.19 -5.78
CA ARG A 99 -22.95 28.91 -4.80
C ARG A 99 -22.61 30.40 -4.68
N GLY A 100 -21.69 30.92 -5.49
CA GLY A 100 -21.31 32.34 -5.51
C GLY A 100 -20.62 32.82 -4.22
N LEU A 101 -19.93 31.92 -3.52
CA LEU A 101 -19.22 32.20 -2.25
C LEU A 101 -17.72 32.45 -2.44
N LEU A 102 -17.28 32.70 -3.68
CA LEU A 102 -15.92 33.11 -4.06
C LEU A 102 -15.96 34.41 -4.85
#